data_AF-A0A7S0MXK4-F1
#
_entry.id   AF-A0A7S0MXK4-F1
#
_cell.length_a   1.000
_cell.length_b   1.000
_cell.length_c   1.000
_cell.angle_alpha   90.00
_cell.angle_beta   90.00
_cell.angle_gamma   90.00
#
_symmetry.space_group_name_H-M   'P 1'
#
loop_
_entity.id
_entity.type
_entity.pdbx_description
1 polymer ?
#
loop_
_entity_poly.entity_id
_entity_poly.type
_entity_poly.pdbx_seq_one_letter_code
_entity_poly.pdbx_strand_id
1 'polypeptide(L)'
;AAASKAAAEVMMKRYQLRVRVHGAPVEIEAKVSIPVEYPVRPPRFHLSLKQDAAKGGPAAAACARNDLHTIEREVNCACLKALRDDETHQTLMFQVVWLMCCIDKHAELEQWCGGSGKRQPGAQVCRGRDRRKALPTIVP
;
A
#
# COMPACT_ATOMS: atom_id res chain seq x y z
N ALA A 1 16.89 -24.87 5.73
CA ALA A 1 16.33 -23.53 5.39
C ALA A 1 15.38 -23.55 4.18
N ALA A 2 15.69 -24.28 3.09
CA ALA A 2 14.81 -24.36 1.91
C ALA A 2 13.50 -25.16 2.15
N ALA A 3 13.56 -26.26 2.92
CA ALA A 3 12.40 -27.13 3.18
C ALA A 3 11.29 -26.43 4.00
N SER A 4 11.63 -25.56 4.97
CA SER A 4 10.62 -24.81 5.72
C SER A 4 9.96 -23.71 4.90
N LYS A 5 10.67 -23.17 3.90
CA LYS A 5 10.14 -22.16 2.98
C LYS A 5 9.14 -22.76 2.01
N ALA A 6 9.42 -23.97 1.50
CA ALA A 6 8.52 -24.74 0.64
C ALA A 6 7.27 -25.22 1.37
N ALA A 7 7.40 -25.71 2.62
CA ALA A 7 6.25 -26.10 3.44
C ALA A 7 5.34 -24.91 3.79
N ALA A 8 5.92 -23.75 4.12
CA ALA A 8 5.17 -22.51 4.31
C ALA A 8 4.51 -22.02 3.01
N GLU A 9 5.04 -22.39 1.85
CA GLU A 9 4.48 -22.06 0.53
C GLU A 9 3.21 -22.84 0.20
N VAL A 10 3.12 -24.09 0.67
CA VAL A 10 1.95 -24.97 0.48
C VAL A 10 0.76 -24.54 1.35
N MET A 11 0.99 -23.76 2.41
CA MET A 11 -0.03 -23.34 3.39
C MET A 11 -0.49 -21.88 3.20
N MET A 12 -0.32 -21.31 2.01
CA MET A 12 -0.76 -19.94 1.72
C MET A 12 -1.54 -19.86 0.41
N LYS A 13 -2.71 -19.21 0.45
CA LYS A 13 -3.40 -18.80 -0.77
C LYS A 13 -2.82 -17.46 -1.23
N ARG A 14 -2.41 -17.39 -2.49
CA ARG A 14 -1.85 -16.18 -3.10
C ARG A 14 -2.86 -15.58 -4.07
N TYR A 15 -3.10 -14.28 -3.92
CA TYR A 15 -3.97 -13.50 -4.77
C TYR A 15 -3.21 -12.31 -5.32
N GLN A 16 -3.66 -11.82 -6.47
CA GLN A 16 -3.12 -10.64 -7.09
C GLN A 16 -4.28 -9.70 -7.40
N LEU A 17 -4.20 -8.49 -6.87
CA LEU A 17 -5.12 -7.40 -7.16
C LEU A 17 -4.39 -6.40 -8.03
N ARG A 18 -5.09 -5.83 -9.02
CA ARG A 18 -4.60 -4.70 -9.81
C ARG A 18 -5.52 -3.53 -9.57
N VAL A 19 -4.96 -2.46 -9.04
CA VAL A 19 -5.67 -1.23 -8.73
C VAL A 19 -5.22 -0.18 -9.73
N ARG A 20 -6.19 0.39 -10.45
CA ARG A 20 -5.96 1.53 -11.33
C ARG A 20 -6.40 2.78 -10.61
N VAL A 21 -5.52 3.76 -10.56
CA VAL A 21 -5.82 5.05 -9.96
C VAL A 21 -6.57 5.90 -10.99
N HIS A 22 -7.78 6.32 -10.66
CA HIS A 22 -8.56 7.16 -11.57
C HIS A 22 -7.85 8.51 -11.82
N GLY A 23 -7.70 8.90 -13.09
CA GLY A 23 -7.02 10.15 -13.46
C GLY A 23 -5.49 10.10 -13.42
N ALA A 24 -4.87 8.96 -13.09
CA ALA A 24 -3.44 8.77 -13.18
C ALA A 24 -3.11 7.55 -14.07
N PRO A 25 -2.07 7.61 -14.92
CA PRO A 25 -1.63 6.47 -15.69
C PRO A 25 -0.81 5.53 -14.78
N VAL A 26 -1.36 5.08 -13.66
CA VAL A 26 -0.64 4.24 -12.70
C VAL A 26 -1.47 3.02 -12.37
N GLU A 27 -0.84 1.84 -12.53
CA GLU A 27 -1.40 0.56 -12.12
C GLU A 27 -0.55 0.01 -10.97
N ILE A 28 -1.18 -0.20 -9.82
CA ILE A 28 -0.59 -0.78 -8.62
C ILE A 28 -0.97 -2.26 -8.59
N GLU A 29 0.03 -3.12 -8.49
CA GLU A 29 -0.14 -4.54 -8.27
C GLU A 29 0.01 -4.84 -6.78
N ALA A 30 -1.02 -5.41 -6.16
CA ALA A 30 -1.00 -5.89 -4.79
C ALA A 30 -1.00 -7.41 -4.77
N LYS A 31 0.09 -8.02 -4.30
CA LYS A 31 0.18 -9.46 -4.03
C LYS A 31 -0.26 -9.70 -2.60
N VAL A 32 -1.35 -10.46 -2.44
CA VAL A 32 -1.94 -10.78 -1.15
C VAL A 32 -1.64 -12.24 -0.83
N SER A 33 -1.01 -12.47 0.32
CA SER A 33 -0.76 -13.81 0.85
C SER A 33 -1.67 -14.03 2.05
N ILE A 34 -2.61 -14.98 1.93
CA ILE A 34 -3.53 -15.36 2.99
C ILE A 34 -3.02 -16.65 3.62
N PRO A 35 -2.60 -16.62 4.91
CA PRO A 35 -2.17 -17.81 5.63
C PRO A 35 -3.38 -18.72 5.93
N VAL A 36 -3.14 -20.04 6.04
CA VAL A 36 -4.19 -21.00 6.48
C VAL A 36 -4.69 -20.71 7.89
N GLU A 37 -3.89 -20.08 8.74
CA GLU A 37 -4.26 -19.68 10.10
C GLU A 37 -5.15 -18.42 10.14
N TYR A 38 -5.62 -17.92 8.99
CA TYR A 38 -6.58 -16.83 8.94
C TYR A 38 -7.89 -17.23 9.66
N PRO A 39 -8.47 -16.37 10.54
CA PRO A 39 -8.11 -14.96 10.79
C PRO A 39 -7.10 -14.71 11.92
N VAL A 40 -6.62 -15.74 12.62
CA VAL A 40 -5.63 -15.60 13.73
C VAL A 40 -4.35 -14.94 13.25
N ARG A 41 -3.90 -15.27 12.03
CA ARG A 41 -2.80 -14.56 11.35
C ARG A 41 -3.37 -13.69 10.22
N PRO A 42 -3.07 -12.38 10.20
CA PRO A 42 -3.59 -11.48 9.19
C PRO A 42 -2.97 -11.76 7.81
N PRO A 43 -3.70 -11.48 6.71
CA PRO A 43 -3.16 -11.44 5.37
C PRO A 43 -2.01 -10.44 5.23
N ARG A 44 -1.10 -10.73 4.32
CA ARG A 44 0.03 -9.84 3.99
C ARG A 44 -0.08 -9.31 2.57
N PHE A 45 0.03 -8.00 2.44
CA PHE A 45 0.00 -7.27 1.19
C PHE A 45 1.42 -6.83 0.81
N HIS A 46 1.79 -7.08 -0.44
CA HIS A 46 3.01 -6.56 -1.04
C HIS A 46 2.65 -5.78 -2.30
N LEU A 47 3.02 -4.51 -2.35
CA LEU A 47 2.64 -3.56 -3.40
C LEU A 47 3.83 -3.32 -4.34
N SER A 48 3.53 -3.26 -5.62
CA SER A 48 4.49 -2.91 -6.66
C SER A 48 3.82 -2.09 -7.75
N LEU A 49 4.57 -1.21 -8.40
CA LEU A 49 4.09 -0.46 -9.55
C LEU A 49 4.31 -1.28 -10.81
N LYS A 50 3.28 -1.37 -11.64
CA LYS A 50 3.35 -2.12 -12.89
C LYS A 50 3.85 -1.29 -14.08
N GLN A 51 3.90 0.04 -13.97
CA GLN A 51 4.38 0.91 -15.03
C GLN A 51 5.85 1.32 -14.87
N ASP A 52 6.49 1.48 -16.03
CA ASP A 52 7.81 2.09 -16.20
C ASP A 52 7.87 3.43 -15.48
N ALA A 53 8.64 3.49 -14.38
CA ALA A 53 9.05 4.74 -13.73
C ALA A 53 9.87 5.67 -14.66
N ALA A 54 10.05 5.29 -15.93
CA ALA A 54 10.89 5.93 -16.93
C ALA A 54 10.47 7.37 -17.30
N LYS A 55 9.21 7.78 -17.07
CA LYS A 55 8.79 9.17 -17.36
C LYS A 55 9.22 10.19 -16.30
N GLY A 56 9.50 9.76 -15.07
CA GLY A 56 9.80 10.67 -13.94
C GLY A 56 11.26 10.67 -13.47
N GLY A 57 12.11 9.84 -14.07
CA GLY A 57 13.50 9.67 -13.63
C GLY A 57 13.64 8.98 -12.26
N PRO A 58 14.89 8.80 -11.78
CA PRO A 58 15.19 8.01 -10.59
C PRO A 58 14.61 8.60 -9.29
N ALA A 59 14.48 9.93 -9.20
CA ALA A 59 13.91 10.60 -8.04
C ALA A 59 12.39 10.33 -7.90
N ALA A 60 11.64 10.36 -9.01
CA ALA A 60 10.22 10.03 -9.00
C ALA A 60 9.99 8.55 -8.69
N ALA A 61 10.84 7.67 -9.23
CA ALA A 61 10.82 6.24 -8.92
C ALA A 61 11.04 5.97 -7.42
N ALA A 62 12.01 6.67 -6.81
CA ALA A 62 12.28 6.55 -5.38
C ALA A 62 11.12 7.08 -4.52
N CYS A 63 10.53 8.22 -4.87
CA CYS A 63 9.34 8.74 -4.19
C CYS A 63 8.17 7.76 -4.27
N ALA A 64 7.89 7.22 -5.47
CA ALA A 64 6.78 6.29 -5.67
C ALA A 64 6.99 4.97 -4.89
N ARG A 65 8.23 4.48 -4.79
CA ARG A 65 8.58 3.34 -3.94
C ARG A 65 8.37 3.64 -2.46
N ASN A 66 8.76 4.83 -1.99
CA ASN A 66 8.54 5.24 -0.60
C ASN A 66 7.06 5.35 -0.27
N ASP A 67 6.26 5.88 -1.21
CA ASP A 67 4.81 5.93 -1.10
C ASP A 67 4.21 4.53 -0.96
N LEU A 68 4.57 3.60 -1.86
CA LEU A 68 4.11 2.21 -1.77
C LEU A 68 4.48 1.55 -0.44
N HIS A 69 5.72 1.71 0.04
CA HIS A 69 6.13 1.17 1.33
C HIS A 69 5.35 1.76 2.51
N THR A 70 4.98 3.04 2.39
CA THR A 70 4.15 3.69 3.42
C THR A 70 2.75 3.08 3.42
N ILE A 71 2.14 2.92 2.25
CA ILE A 71 0.83 2.25 2.10
C ILE A 71 0.89 0.80 2.59
N GLU A 72 1.91 0.03 2.21
CA GLU A 72 2.12 -1.34 2.68
C GLU A 72 2.16 -1.42 4.21
N ARG A 73 2.85 -0.47 4.86
CA ARG A 73 2.96 -0.43 6.32
C ARG A 73 1.59 -0.15 6.96
N GLU A 74 0.80 0.75 6.39
CA GLU A 74 -0.54 1.02 6.90
C GLU A 74 -1.42 -0.22 6.82
N VAL A 75 -1.49 -0.86 5.65
CA VAL A 75 -2.36 -2.02 5.39
C VAL A 75 -1.91 -3.27 6.15
N ASN A 76 -0.61 -3.46 6.38
CA ASN A 76 -0.12 -4.65 7.06
C ASN A 76 0.00 -4.49 8.58
N CYS A 77 -0.04 -3.28 9.12
CA CYS A 77 0.25 -3.04 10.54
C CYS A 77 -0.70 -2.04 11.19
N ALA A 78 -0.87 -0.85 10.62
CA ALA A 78 -1.62 0.21 11.29
C ALA A 78 -3.11 -0.08 11.29
N CYS A 79 -3.69 -0.51 10.15
CA CYS A 79 -5.11 -0.82 10.05
C CYS A 79 -5.50 -1.97 11.00
N LEU A 80 -4.60 -2.93 11.24
CA LEU A 80 -4.85 -4.04 12.16
C LEU A 80 -4.99 -3.59 13.62
N LYS A 81 -4.41 -2.45 13.99
CA LYS A 81 -4.57 -1.85 15.33
C LYS A 81 -5.87 -1.06 15.47
N ALA A 82 -6.47 -0.67 14.34
CA ALA A 82 -7.75 0.03 14.31
C ALA A 82 -8.94 -0.95 14.26
N LEU A 83 -8.70 -2.21 13.90
CA LEU A 83 -9.71 -3.25 13.91
C LEU A 83 -10.05 -3.62 15.36
N ARG A 84 -11.33 -3.82 15.63
CA ARG A 84 -11.79 -4.31 16.93
C ARG A 84 -11.52 -5.82 17.05
N ASP A 85 -11.27 -6.29 18.27
CA ASP A 85 -10.94 -7.70 18.53
C ASP A 85 -12.08 -8.67 18.16
N ASP A 86 -13.33 -8.21 18.17
CA ASP A 86 -14.53 -8.97 17.78
C ASP A 86 -14.70 -9.10 16.26
N GLU A 87 -13.96 -8.32 15.46
CA GLU A 87 -14.11 -8.21 14.00
C GLU A 87 -12.94 -8.85 13.23
N THR A 88 -12.13 -9.70 13.88
CA THR A 88 -10.95 -10.34 13.25
C THR A 88 -11.26 -11.10 11.97
N HIS A 89 -12.46 -11.65 11.81
CA HIS A 89 -12.90 -12.33 10.59
C HIS A 89 -13.02 -11.39 9.38
N GLN A 90 -13.16 -10.08 9.61
CA GLN A 90 -13.27 -9.03 8.60
C GLN A 90 -11.92 -8.40 8.23
N THR A 91 -10.81 -8.88 8.82
CA THR A 91 -9.47 -8.30 8.62
C THR A 91 -9.12 -8.11 7.15
N LEU A 92 -9.38 -9.12 6.30
CA LEU A 92 -9.07 -9.00 4.86
C LEU A 92 -9.86 -7.89 4.19
N MET A 93 -11.17 -7.81 4.47
CA MET A 93 -12.03 -6.76 3.91
C MET A 93 -11.56 -5.39 4.37
N PHE A 94 -11.27 -5.25 5.66
CA PHE A 94 -10.76 -4.01 6.24
C PHE A 94 -9.44 -3.58 5.59
N GLN A 95 -8.50 -4.51 5.42
CA GLN A 95 -7.23 -4.25 4.72
C GLN A 95 -7.43 -3.80 3.27
N VAL A 96 -8.37 -4.40 2.54
CA VAL A 96 -8.67 -4.01 1.15
C VAL A 96 -9.28 -2.61 1.09
N VAL A 97 -10.25 -2.29 1.95
CA VAL A 97 -10.85 -0.96 2.01
C VAL A 97 -9.80 0.08 2.39
N TRP A 98 -8.98 -0.21 3.39
CA TRP A 98 -7.89 0.65 3.83
C TRP A 98 -6.86 0.90 2.72
N LEU A 99 -6.50 -0.14 1.96
CA LEU A 99 -5.62 -0.03 0.80
C LEU A 99 -6.19 0.95 -0.24
N MET A 100 -7.47 0.82 -0.57
CA MET A 100 -8.14 1.73 -1.51
C MET A 100 -8.12 3.17 -1.00
N CYS A 101 -8.47 3.41 0.27
CA CYS A 101 -8.41 4.74 0.87
C CYS A 101 -6.99 5.34 0.85
N CYS A 102 -5.97 4.55 1.16
CA CYS A 102 -4.58 5.00 1.10
C CYS A 102 -4.17 5.37 -0.34
N ILE A 103 -4.58 4.56 -1.33
CA ILE A 103 -4.29 4.82 -2.75
C ILE A 103 -4.97 6.11 -3.22
N ASP A 104 -6.28 6.26 -2.95
CA ASP A 104 -7.06 7.45 -3.32
C ASP A 104 -6.44 8.69 -2.68
N LYS A 105 -6.05 8.62 -1.40
CA LYS A 105 -5.41 9.74 -0.73
C LYS A 105 -4.05 10.11 -1.34
N HIS A 106 -3.23 9.12 -1.67
CA HIS A 106 -1.97 9.38 -2.34
C HIS A 106 -2.17 9.99 -3.73
N ALA A 107 -3.25 9.64 -4.42
CA ALA A 107 -3.63 10.20 -5.70
C ALA A 107 -4.17 11.63 -5.62
N GLU A 108 -4.90 11.97 -4.55
CA GLU A 108 -5.36 13.34 -4.27
C GLU A 108 -4.20 14.26 -3.89
N LEU A 109 -3.26 13.77 -3.07
CA LEU A 109 -2.16 14.58 -2.54
C LEU A 109 -1.12 14.91 -3.60
N GLU A 110 -0.89 14.02 -4.56
CA GLU A 110 0.05 14.22 -5.67
C GLU A 110 -0.48 13.54 -6.93
N GLN A 111 -0.36 14.24 -8.05
CA GLN A 111 -0.34 13.62 -9.37
C GLN A 111 0.85 12.65 -9.37
N TRP A 112 0.58 11.35 -9.17
CA TRP A 112 1.61 10.31 -9.15
C TRP A 112 2.57 10.50 -10.33
N CYS A 113 3.87 10.37 -10.08
CA CYS A 113 4.92 10.52 -11.10
C CYS A 113 5.09 11.93 -11.71
N GLY A 114 4.90 13.00 -10.92
CA GLY A 114 5.40 14.33 -11.28
C GLY A 114 4.55 15.09 -12.30
N GLY A 115 3.23 14.87 -12.30
CA GLY A 115 2.33 15.74 -13.04
C GLY A 115 2.42 17.19 -12.54
N SER A 116 2.47 18.14 -13.47
CA SER A 116 2.67 19.58 -13.22
C SER A 116 1.44 20.29 -12.64
N GLY A 117 0.72 19.64 -11.73
CA GLY A 117 -0.39 20.24 -10.98
C GLY A 117 0.13 21.23 -9.95
N LYS A 118 -0.46 22.42 -9.91
CA LYS A 118 -0.09 23.51 -8.98
C LYS A 118 0.04 22.98 -7.54
N ARG A 119 1.27 22.92 -7.03
CA ARG A 119 1.56 22.72 -5.61
C ARG A 119 0.67 23.64 -4.78
N GLN A 120 -0.11 23.11 -3.85
CA GLN A 120 -0.71 23.95 -2.82
C GLN A 120 0.44 24.57 -1.99
N PRO A 121 0.57 25.91 -1.95
CA PRO A 121 1.65 26.55 -1.21
C PRO A 121 1.33 26.47 0.28
N GLY A 122 2.18 25.80 1.06
CA GLY A 122 2.17 25.89 2.53
C GLY A 122 2.14 24.58 3.30
N ALA A 123 1.80 23.44 2.69
CA ALA A 123 1.90 22.16 3.38
C ALA A 123 3.31 21.59 3.19
N GLN A 124 4.06 21.41 4.27
CA GLN A 124 5.28 20.61 4.25
C GLN A 124 4.88 19.13 4.08
N VAL A 125 4.58 18.74 2.83
CA VAL A 125 3.99 17.42 2.48
C VAL A 125 4.90 16.26 2.84
N CYS A 126 6.22 16.49 2.85
CA CYS A 126 7.23 15.47 3.05
C CYS A 126 8.13 15.83 4.24
N ARG A 127 8.29 14.90 5.20
CA ARG A 127 9.16 15.08 6.38
C ARG A 127 10.32 14.08 6.36
N GLY A 128 11.49 14.56 6.80
CA GLY A 128 12.70 13.75 6.99
C GLY A 128 13.48 13.44 5.71
N ARG A 129 14.62 12.74 5.88
CA ARG A 129 15.56 12.37 4.81
C ARG A 129 14.90 11.56 3.69
N ASP A 130 13.92 10.74 4.05
CA ASP A 130 13.20 9.84 3.15
C ASP A 130 12.03 10.52 2.41
N ARG A 131 11.80 11.82 2.64
CA ARG A 131 10.63 12.56 2.11
C ARG A 131 9.31 11.83 2.36
N ARG A 132 9.15 11.23 3.54
CA ARG A 132 7.94 10.47 3.89
C ARG A 132 6.76 11.43 3.92
N LYS A 133 5.71 11.07 3.19
CA LYS A 133 4.44 11.79 3.24
C LYS A 133 3.74 11.43 4.54
N ALA A 134 3.21 12.43 5.25
CA ALA A 134 2.35 12.16 6.38
C ALA A 134 1.04 11.59 5.82
N LEU A 135 0.81 10.29 6.06
CA LEU A 135 -0.50 9.73 5.82
C LEU A 135 -1.47 10.31 6.85
N PRO A 136 -2.69 10.71 6.45
CA PRO A 136 -3.69 11.12 7.41
C PRO A 136 -4.00 9.94 8.33
N THR A 137 -4.30 10.25 9.59
CA THR A 137 -4.94 9.29 10.48
C THR A 137 -6.29 8.94 9.87
N ILE A 138 -6.42 7.74 9.30
CA ILE A 138 -7.72 7.22 8.91
C ILE A 138 -8.39 6.84 10.22
N VAL A 139 -9.31 7.69 10.68
CA VAL A 139 -10.15 7.39 11.85
C VAL A 139 -11.34 6.60 11.33
N PRO A 140 -11.62 5.40 11.89
CA PRO A 140 -12.78 4.61 11.48
C PRO A 140 -14.10 5.31 11.78
#